data_AF-A0AAV0WF00-F1
#
_entry.id   AF-A0AAV0WF00-F1
#
_cell.length_a   1.000
_cell.length_b   1.000
_cell.length_c   1.000
_cell.angle_alpha   90.00
_cell.angle_beta   90.00
_cell.angle_gamma   90.00
#
_symmetry.space_group_name_H-M   'P 1'
#
loop_
_entity.id
_entity.type
_entity.pdbx_description
1 polymer ?
#
loop_
_entity_poly.entity_id
_entity_poly.type
_entity_poly.pdbx_seq_one_letter_code
_entity_poly.pdbx_strand_id
1 'polypeptide(L)'
;MNNNDSDLDDILCLNSDDEDEHINVDLNGSNIIEDSNDEMNNINEPSTSTGIKRKKRNRSLWNRNVEKKKRSEGIEFIGNYKNKVLKKRQIGMDCKCPLNYFSKFNEEEKNKTIDILNSMGSKEKQDTYVCALITVNKIVRRRSKTGDGPTRSCSCKFKIRINIRD
;
A
#
# COMPACT_ATOMS: atom_id res chain seq x y z
N MET A 1 36.74 -20.87 -24.18
CA MET A 1 36.67 -20.18 -22.88
C MET A 1 36.36 -18.73 -23.15
N ASN A 2 35.21 -18.26 -22.70
CA ASN A 2 34.92 -16.88 -22.28
C ASN A 2 33.47 -16.87 -21.81
N ASN A 3 33.31 -17.09 -20.51
CA ASN A 3 32.08 -16.89 -19.77
C ASN A 3 32.00 -15.40 -19.45
N ASN A 4 30.96 -14.71 -19.90
CA ASN A 4 30.54 -13.43 -19.35
C ASN A 4 29.05 -13.57 -19.02
N ASP A 5 28.78 -14.32 -17.95
CA ASP A 5 27.52 -14.30 -17.22
C ASP A 5 27.72 -13.37 -16.02
N SER A 6 27.30 -12.11 -16.11
CA SER A 6 27.06 -11.25 -14.95
C SER A 6 26.48 -9.91 -15.42
N ASP A 7 25.16 -9.83 -15.61
CA ASP A 7 24.45 -8.55 -15.78
C ASP A 7 22.96 -8.69 -15.43
N LEU A 8 22.64 -9.38 -14.33
CA LEU A 8 21.25 -9.57 -13.90
C LEU A 8 20.97 -9.32 -12.41
N ASP A 9 21.86 -8.64 -11.69
CA ASP A 9 21.68 -8.43 -10.24
C ASP A 9 21.27 -7.01 -9.82
N ASP A 10 20.92 -6.11 -10.75
CA ASP A 10 20.71 -4.68 -10.42
C ASP A 10 19.28 -4.14 -10.65
N ILE A 11 18.26 -4.97 -10.43
CA ILE A 11 16.86 -4.52 -10.41
C ILE A 11 16.15 -5.00 -9.14
N LEU A 12 16.61 -4.55 -7.98
CA LEU A 12 15.77 -4.50 -6.77
C LEU A 12 16.13 -3.25 -5.95
N CYS A 13 15.72 -2.07 -6.42
CA CYS A 13 15.56 -0.90 -5.54
C CYS A 13 14.32 -1.10 -4.65
N LEU A 14 14.40 -2.06 -3.72
CA LEU A 14 13.55 -2.10 -2.55
C LEU A 14 14.02 -0.98 -1.62
N ASN A 15 13.46 0.22 -1.79
CA ASN A 15 13.53 1.22 -0.73
C ASN A 15 12.60 0.74 0.40
N SER A 16 13.07 -0.25 1.17
CA SER A 16 12.52 -0.55 2.50
C SER A 16 12.78 0.67 3.38
N ASP A 17 11.77 1.53 3.49
CA ASP A 17 11.72 2.66 4.43
C ASP A 17 10.77 2.29 5.61
N ASP A 18 10.59 0.99 5.84
CA ASP A 18 9.97 0.41 7.03
C ASP A 18 11.10 0.09 8.03
N GLU A 19 11.53 1.11 8.76
CA GLU A 19 12.27 0.93 10.01
C GLU A 19 11.25 0.73 11.13
N ASP A 20 11.39 -0.38 11.83
CA ASP A 20 10.57 -0.86 12.93
C ASP A 20 10.26 0.22 13.98
N GLU A 21 9.01 0.27 14.44
CA GLU A 21 8.67 0.92 15.70
C GLU A 21 9.31 0.13 16.85
N HIS A 22 10.57 0.45 17.18
CA HIS A 22 11.15 0.06 18.46
C HIS A 22 10.38 0.77 19.59
N ILE A 23 9.41 0.06 20.14
CA ILE A 23 8.79 0.38 21.43
C ILE A 23 9.91 0.27 22.47
N ASN A 24 10.41 1.41 22.96
CA ASN A 24 11.21 1.43 24.18
C ASN A 24 10.29 1.07 25.35
N VAL A 25 10.24 -0.22 25.69
CA VAL A 25 9.65 -0.68 26.94
C VAL A 25 10.71 -0.49 28.02
N ASP A 26 10.74 0.70 28.61
CA ASP A 26 11.45 0.90 29.88
C ASP A 26 10.68 0.15 30.97
N LEU A 27 11.11 -1.08 31.25
CA LEU A 27 10.75 -1.82 32.44
C LEU A 27 11.34 -1.11 33.66
N ASN A 28 10.52 -0.31 34.36
CA ASN A 28 10.76 0.00 35.77
C ASN A 28 9.47 0.47 36.46
N GLY A 29 9.05 -0.30 37.46
CA GLY A 29 8.35 0.20 38.64
C GLY A 29 6.83 0.28 38.56
N SER A 30 6.19 -0.76 39.08
CA SER A 30 4.76 -0.84 39.37
C SER A 30 4.23 0.38 40.14
N ASN A 31 3.10 0.94 39.69
CA ASN A 31 2.05 1.44 40.57
C ASN A 31 0.70 1.31 39.88
N ILE A 32 -0.15 0.48 40.48
CA ILE A 32 -1.55 0.25 40.18
C ILE A 32 -2.34 1.46 40.69
N ILE A 33 -3.10 2.15 39.82
CA ILE A 33 -4.39 2.76 40.17
C ILE A 33 -5.30 2.62 38.95
N GLU A 34 -6.41 1.94 39.16
CA GLU A 34 -7.54 1.80 38.24
C GLU A 34 -8.36 3.09 38.15
N ASP A 35 -9.19 3.14 37.11
CA ASP A 35 -10.46 3.85 37.00
C ASP A 35 -10.55 5.28 36.42
N SER A 36 -11.36 5.29 35.36
CA SER A 36 -12.41 6.24 35.00
C SER A 36 -12.11 7.36 34.00
N ASN A 37 -13.01 7.40 33.02
CA ASN A 37 -13.26 8.49 32.08
C ASN A 37 -13.27 9.86 32.78
N ASP A 38 -12.81 10.91 32.11
CA ASP A 38 -13.67 12.00 31.66
C ASP A 38 -12.88 13.16 31.03
N GLU A 39 -13.54 13.74 30.04
CA GLU A 39 -13.56 15.13 29.59
C GLU A 39 -12.32 16.05 29.71
N MET A 40 -12.08 16.69 28.55
CA MET A 40 -11.55 18.04 28.36
C MET A 40 -11.39 18.87 29.65
N ASN A 41 -10.15 19.21 30.01
CA ASN A 41 -9.91 20.44 30.75
C ASN A 41 -8.55 21.07 30.46
N ASN A 42 -8.65 22.32 30.03
CA ASN A 42 -7.60 23.31 29.84
C ASN A 42 -7.14 23.80 31.21
N ILE A 43 -5.91 23.50 31.61
CA ILE A 43 -5.26 24.18 32.75
C ILE A 43 -3.86 24.60 32.34
N ASN A 44 -3.67 25.92 32.35
CA ASN A 44 -2.38 26.59 32.25
C ASN A 44 -1.49 26.23 33.44
N GLU A 45 -0.37 25.57 33.20
CA GLU A 45 0.75 25.49 34.14
C GLU A 45 1.86 26.47 33.71
N PRO A 46 2.38 27.35 34.60
CA PRO A 46 3.47 28.23 34.26
C PRO A 46 4.78 27.45 34.31
N SER A 47 5.24 26.98 33.15
CA SER A 47 6.53 26.32 33.03
C SER A 47 7.68 27.33 33.19
N THR A 48 8.26 27.35 34.39
CA THR A 48 9.55 27.99 34.66
C THR A 48 10.69 27.15 34.06
N SER A 49 10.88 27.29 32.75
CA SER A 49 12.18 27.03 32.13
C SER A 49 12.30 27.84 30.84
N THR A 50 13.18 28.84 30.86
CA THR A 50 13.56 29.66 29.70
C THR A 50 14.46 28.84 28.78
N GLY A 51 13.88 27.82 28.14
CA GLY A 51 14.53 27.01 27.13
C GLY A 51 13.45 26.37 26.27
N ILE A 52 13.27 26.87 25.05
CA ILE A 52 12.39 26.23 24.07
C ILE A 52 12.97 24.85 23.76
N LYS A 53 12.45 23.81 24.42
CA LYS A 53 12.79 22.42 24.10
C LYS A 53 12.43 22.19 22.63
N ARG A 54 13.42 21.80 21.80
CA ARG A 54 13.18 21.47 20.40
C ARG A 54 12.14 20.36 20.33
N LYS A 55 11.01 20.62 19.67
CA LYS A 55 9.98 19.59 19.44
C LYS A 55 10.61 18.39 18.75
N LYS A 56 10.40 17.18 19.29
CA LYS A 56 10.77 15.94 18.61
C LYS A 56 10.05 15.92 17.25
N ARG A 57 10.81 15.71 16.17
CA ARG A 57 10.24 15.65 14.82
C ARG A 57 9.50 14.32 14.67
N ASN A 58 8.19 14.38 14.52
CA ASN A 58 7.40 13.19 14.21
C ASN A 58 7.24 13.06 12.68
N ARG A 59 7.86 12.03 12.09
CA ARG A 59 7.87 11.81 10.63
C ARG A 59 6.49 11.43 10.11
N SER A 60 5.62 10.82 10.90
CA SER A 60 4.27 10.41 10.47
C SER A 60 3.35 11.62 10.20
N LEU A 61 3.57 12.71 10.93
CA LEU A 61 2.83 13.96 10.78
C LEU A 61 3.32 14.81 9.60
N TRP A 62 4.36 14.38 8.88
CA TRP A 62 4.80 15.11 7.70
C TRP A 62 3.70 15.03 6.63
N ASN A 63 3.31 16.18 6.08
CA ASN A 63 2.25 16.27 5.07
C ASN A 63 2.42 15.23 3.95
N ARG A 64 3.66 15.01 3.48
CA ARG A 64 3.98 13.98 2.48
C ARG A 64 3.58 12.57 2.92
N ASN A 65 3.82 12.21 4.18
CA ASN A 65 3.52 10.87 4.71
C ASN A 65 2.03 10.71 4.98
N VAL A 66 1.38 11.75 5.52
CA VAL A 66 -0.08 11.79 5.66
C VAL A 66 -0.76 11.64 4.30
N GLU A 67 -0.29 12.33 3.26
CA GLU A 67 -0.81 12.19 1.90
C GLU A 67 -0.56 10.81 1.29
N LYS A 68 0.63 10.24 1.50
CA LYS A 68 0.94 8.86 1.07
C LYS A 68 -0.06 7.89 1.67
N LYS A 69 -0.29 7.97 2.98
CA LYS A 69 -1.24 7.13 3.72
C LYS A 69 -2.68 7.29 3.20
N LYS A 70 -3.19 8.53 3.12
CA LYS A 70 -4.54 8.82 2.59
C LYS A 70 -4.72 8.31 1.16
N ARG A 71 -3.67 8.40 0.33
CA ARG A 71 -3.69 7.86 -1.04
C ARG A 71 -3.76 6.33 -1.05
N SER A 72 -3.03 5.65 -0.19
CA SER A 72 -3.10 4.18 -0.06
C SER A 72 -4.48 3.73 0.42
N GLU A 73 -5.03 4.38 1.44
CA GLU A 73 -6.38 4.14 1.98
C GLU A 73 -7.50 4.51 0.99
N GLY A 74 -7.20 5.30 -0.05
CA GLY A 74 -8.17 5.70 -1.07
C GLY A 74 -9.19 6.72 -0.60
N ILE A 75 -8.87 7.49 0.45
CA ILE A 75 -9.74 8.52 1.04
C ILE A 75 -9.59 9.83 0.26
N GLU A 76 -10.64 10.65 0.24
CA GLU A 76 -10.59 11.99 -0.33
C GLU A 76 -9.70 12.92 0.49
N PHE A 77 -8.84 13.69 -0.17
CA PHE A 77 -8.00 14.69 0.50
C PHE A 77 -7.56 15.82 -0.43
N ILE A 78 -7.18 16.94 0.17
CA ILE A 78 -6.58 18.07 -0.53
C ILE A 78 -5.06 17.88 -0.54
N GLY A 79 -4.46 17.79 -1.72
CA GLY A 79 -3.01 17.66 -1.86
C GLY A 79 -2.29 18.97 -1.56
N ASN A 80 -1.28 18.94 -0.71
CA ASN A 80 -0.56 20.10 -0.18
C ASN A 80 0.18 20.92 -1.26
N TYR A 81 0.69 20.27 -2.32
CA TYR A 81 1.49 20.98 -3.34
C TYR A 81 0.66 21.75 -4.37
N LYS A 82 -0.53 21.24 -4.76
CA LYS A 82 -1.37 21.86 -5.82
C LYS A 82 -2.73 22.32 -5.31
N ASN A 83 -3.02 22.15 -4.02
CA ASN A 83 -4.34 22.34 -3.41
C ASN A 83 -5.47 21.68 -4.22
N LYS A 84 -5.17 20.57 -4.88
CA LYS A 84 -6.13 19.82 -5.69
C LYS A 84 -6.85 18.84 -4.79
N VAL A 85 -8.17 18.78 -4.91
CA VAL A 85 -8.99 17.75 -4.28
C VAL A 85 -8.77 16.43 -5.04
N LEU A 86 -8.22 15.44 -4.37
CA LEU A 86 -8.21 14.06 -4.84
C LEU A 86 -9.45 13.38 -4.28
N LYS A 87 -10.34 12.92 -5.16
CA LYS A 87 -11.57 12.23 -4.78
C LYS A 87 -11.28 10.85 -4.17
N LYS A 88 -12.23 10.33 -3.39
CA LYS A 88 -12.23 8.96 -2.90
C LYS A 88 -12.09 7.98 -4.08
N ARG A 89 -11.36 6.88 -3.87
CA ARG A 89 -11.21 5.81 -4.85
C ARG A 89 -12.58 5.18 -5.15
N GLN A 90 -12.90 5.07 -6.44
CA GLN A 90 -14.15 4.48 -6.93
C GLN A 90 -13.83 3.51 -8.07
N ILE A 91 -14.69 2.50 -8.26
CA ILE A 91 -14.62 1.61 -9.42
C ILE A 91 -14.86 2.45 -10.67
N GLY A 92 -13.99 2.30 -11.67
CA GLY A 92 -14.15 2.96 -12.96
C GLY A 92 -15.22 2.29 -13.84
N MET A 93 -15.29 2.70 -15.10
CA MET A 93 -16.10 1.99 -16.09
C MET A 93 -15.60 0.56 -16.31
N ASP A 94 -16.52 -0.35 -16.58
CA ASP A 94 -16.19 -1.75 -16.90
C ASP A 94 -15.21 -1.85 -18.08
N CYS A 95 -14.30 -2.84 -18.04
CA CYS A 95 -13.36 -3.09 -19.14
C CYS A 95 -14.12 -3.31 -20.47
N LYS A 96 -13.57 -2.81 -21.58
CA LYS A 96 -14.02 -3.20 -22.94
C LYS A 96 -13.26 -4.43 -23.46
N CYS A 97 -12.79 -5.27 -22.53
CA CYS A 97 -11.95 -6.39 -22.88
C CYS A 97 -12.79 -7.53 -23.49
N PRO A 98 -12.30 -8.26 -24.51
CA PRO A 98 -13.13 -9.23 -25.27
C PRO A 98 -13.69 -10.37 -24.41
N LEU A 99 -13.12 -10.57 -23.22
CA LEU A 99 -13.52 -11.59 -22.26
C LEU A 99 -14.51 -11.08 -21.20
N ASN A 100 -14.89 -9.80 -21.26
CA ASN A 100 -15.86 -9.12 -20.39
C ASN A 100 -15.74 -9.54 -18.92
N TYR A 101 -14.52 -9.49 -18.37
CA TYR A 101 -14.26 -10.01 -17.02
C TYR A 101 -15.08 -9.30 -15.95
N PHE A 102 -15.32 -7.99 -16.10
CA PHE A 102 -16.11 -7.20 -15.16
C PHE A 102 -17.58 -7.64 -15.07
N SER A 103 -18.14 -8.23 -16.12
CA SER A 103 -19.53 -8.74 -16.12
C SER A 103 -19.68 -10.04 -15.32
N LYS A 104 -18.57 -10.67 -14.91
CA LYS A 104 -18.58 -11.90 -14.11
C LYS A 104 -18.64 -11.64 -12.61
N PHE A 105 -18.52 -10.38 -12.19
CA PHE A 105 -18.51 -9.98 -10.79
C PHE A 105 -19.74 -9.14 -10.49
N ASN A 106 -20.35 -9.36 -9.33
CA ASN A 106 -21.39 -8.48 -8.82
C ASN A 106 -20.76 -7.16 -8.32
N GLU A 107 -21.56 -6.09 -8.25
CA GLU A 107 -21.09 -4.78 -7.80
C GLU A 107 -20.54 -4.82 -6.35
N GLU A 108 -21.19 -5.60 -5.48
CA GLU A 108 -20.71 -5.83 -4.12
C GLU A 108 -19.31 -6.48 -4.06
N GLU A 109 -19.03 -7.45 -4.94
CA GLU A 109 -17.74 -8.13 -4.98
C GLU A 109 -16.63 -7.19 -5.48
N LYS A 110 -16.96 -6.34 -6.47
CA LYS A 110 -16.06 -5.31 -6.97
C LYS A 110 -15.71 -4.32 -5.85
N ASN A 111 -16.71 -3.88 -5.06
CA ASN A 111 -16.52 -2.96 -3.94
C ASN A 111 -15.67 -3.59 -2.84
N LYS A 112 -15.99 -4.82 -2.41
CA LYS A 112 -15.19 -5.57 -1.43
C LYS A 112 -13.73 -5.70 -1.84
N THR A 113 -13.47 -5.94 -3.12
CA THR A 113 -12.09 -6.03 -3.65
C THR A 113 -11.31 -4.72 -3.45
N ILE A 114 -11.96 -3.58 -3.71
CA ILE A 114 -11.34 -2.27 -3.46
C ILE A 114 -11.15 -2.02 -1.97
N ASP A 115 -12.13 -2.38 -1.14
CA ASP A 115 -12.05 -2.18 0.31
C ASP A 115 -10.91 -3.00 0.94
N ILE A 116 -10.70 -4.24 0.48
CA ILE A 116 -9.55 -5.07 0.87
C ILE A 116 -8.22 -4.42 0.50
N LEU A 117 -8.11 -3.84 -0.70
CA LEU A 117 -6.88 -3.14 -1.10
C LEU A 117 -6.67 -1.89 -0.25
N ASN A 118 -7.74 -1.12 0.00
CA ASN A 118 -7.69 0.10 0.79
C ASN A 118 -7.31 -0.17 2.26
N SER A 119 -7.83 -1.24 2.87
CA SER A 119 -7.58 -1.59 4.27
C SER A 119 -6.12 -1.92 4.57
N MET A 120 -5.33 -2.31 3.57
CA MET A 120 -3.90 -2.57 3.73
C MET A 120 -3.09 -1.31 4.09
N GLY A 121 -3.59 -0.11 3.79
CA GLY A 121 -3.01 1.18 4.21
C GLY A 121 -1.63 1.55 3.64
N SER A 122 -0.93 0.63 2.96
CA SER A 122 0.38 0.83 2.34
C SER A 122 0.40 0.36 0.89
N LYS A 123 1.02 1.17 0.02
CA LYS A 123 1.18 0.84 -1.40
C LYS A 123 2.00 -0.44 -1.59
N GLU A 124 3.03 -0.64 -0.79
CA GLU A 124 3.92 -1.80 -0.93
C GLU A 124 3.20 -3.10 -0.55
N LYS A 125 2.36 -3.05 0.50
CA LYS A 125 1.49 -4.17 0.88
C LYS A 125 0.45 -4.45 -0.21
N GLN A 126 -0.14 -3.42 -0.81
CA GLN A 126 -1.06 -3.54 -1.94
C GLN A 126 -0.38 -4.19 -3.16
N ASP A 127 0.79 -3.70 -3.55
CA ASP A 127 1.55 -4.21 -4.69
C ASP A 127 1.96 -5.67 -4.45
N THR A 128 2.47 -5.99 -3.27
CA THR A 128 2.83 -7.35 -2.87
C THR A 128 1.62 -8.28 -2.94
N TYR A 129 0.46 -7.84 -2.46
CA TYR A 129 -0.79 -8.61 -2.55
C TYR A 129 -1.20 -8.87 -4.01
N VAL A 130 -1.17 -7.84 -4.86
CA VAL A 130 -1.52 -7.98 -6.28
C VAL A 130 -0.51 -8.89 -7.00
N CYS A 131 0.78 -8.75 -6.72
CA CYS A 131 1.83 -9.60 -7.26
C CYS A 131 1.65 -11.07 -6.86
N ALA A 132 1.28 -11.34 -5.60
CA ALA A 132 1.01 -12.70 -5.13
C ALA A 132 -0.17 -13.38 -5.83
N LEU A 133 -1.08 -12.60 -6.43
CA LEU A 133 -2.21 -13.09 -7.22
C LEU A 133 -1.87 -13.35 -8.70
N ILE A 134 -0.67 -12.96 -9.15
CA ILE A 134 -0.17 -13.18 -10.50
C ILE A 134 0.63 -14.48 -10.55
N THR A 135 0.32 -15.33 -11.52
CA THR A 135 1.08 -16.56 -11.81
C THR A 135 1.69 -16.46 -13.20
N VAL A 136 3.01 -16.60 -13.28
CA VAL A 136 3.75 -16.61 -14.55
C VAL A 136 3.71 -18.03 -15.13
N ASN A 137 3.19 -18.18 -16.34
CA ASN A 137 3.14 -19.44 -17.07
C ASN A 137 4.32 -19.53 -18.04
N LYS A 138 4.87 -20.74 -18.18
CA LYS A 138 5.87 -21.04 -19.20
C LYS A 138 5.27 -20.87 -20.59
N ILE A 139 5.98 -20.17 -21.47
CA ILE A 139 5.55 -19.95 -22.84
C ILE A 139 5.79 -21.22 -23.65
N VAL A 140 4.71 -21.87 -24.06
CA VAL A 140 4.76 -22.98 -25.02
C VAL A 140 4.74 -22.37 -26.42
N ARG A 141 5.90 -22.37 -27.09
CA ARG A 141 6.01 -21.89 -28.48
C ARG A 141 5.63 -23.02 -29.44
N ARG A 142 4.56 -22.86 -30.21
CA ARG A 142 4.38 -23.61 -31.46
C ARG A 142 5.17 -22.88 -32.54
N ARG A 143 6.01 -23.62 -33.28
CA ARG A 143 6.75 -23.07 -34.43
C ARG A 143 5.72 -22.58 -35.47
N SER A 144 5.75 -21.31 -35.83
CA SER A 144 4.90 -20.79 -36.91
C SER A 144 5.32 -21.44 -38.23
N LYS A 145 4.35 -21.81 -39.07
CA LYS A 145 4.68 -22.34 -40.42
C LYS A 145 5.29 -21.26 -41.33
N THR A 146 5.00 -19.99 -41.04
CA THR A 146 5.37 -18.84 -41.88
C THR A 146 6.51 -18.00 -41.27
N GLY A 147 7.18 -18.47 -40.20
CA GLY A 147 8.29 -17.76 -39.56
C GLY A 147 7.92 -16.52 -38.74
N ASP A 148 6.77 -15.91 -39.03
CA ASP A 148 6.33 -14.67 -38.38
C ASP A 148 5.16 -14.95 -37.44
N GLY A 149 5.42 -14.92 -36.13
CA GLY A 149 4.42 -15.13 -35.10
C GLY A 149 4.73 -14.25 -33.90
N PRO A 150 3.70 -13.70 -33.21
CA PRO A 150 3.92 -12.75 -32.13
C PRO A 150 4.79 -13.36 -31.03
N THR A 151 5.99 -12.80 -30.85
CA THR A 151 6.96 -13.21 -29.84
C THR A 151 6.53 -12.69 -28.48
N ARG A 152 5.69 -13.45 -27.77
CA ARG A 152 5.35 -13.16 -26.38
C ARG A 152 6.58 -13.37 -25.50
N SER A 153 6.91 -12.39 -24.65
CA SER A 153 7.99 -12.45 -23.66
C SER A 153 7.54 -13.08 -22.34
N CYS A 154 6.24 -12.98 -21.99
CA CYS A 154 5.63 -13.62 -20.82
C CYS A 154 4.17 -14.05 -21.08
N SER A 155 3.67 -14.97 -20.27
CA SER A 155 2.24 -15.32 -20.22
C SER A 155 1.80 -15.40 -18.76
N CYS A 156 0.97 -14.47 -18.31
CA CYS A 156 0.55 -14.41 -16.91
C CYS A 156 -0.93 -14.77 -16.75
N LYS A 157 -1.28 -15.35 -15.61
CA LYS A 157 -2.67 -15.55 -15.17
C LYS A 157 -2.85 -14.83 -13.85
N PHE A 158 -3.91 -14.03 -13.75
CA PHE A 158 -4.30 -13.34 -12.54
C PHE A 158 -5.49 -14.03 -11.89
N LYS A 159 -5.49 -14.11 -10.56
CA LYS A 159 -6.60 -14.64 -9.77
C LYS A 159 -7.13 -13.55 -8.84
N ILE A 160 -8.42 -13.51 -8.60
CA ILE A 160 -9.04 -12.63 -7.61
C ILE A 160 -9.61 -13.51 -6.50
N ARG A 161 -9.42 -13.12 -5.24
CA ARG A 161 -10.03 -13.80 -4.11
C ARG A 161 -11.39 -13.16 -3.83
N ILE A 162 -12.44 -13.94 -3.99
CA ILE A 162 -13.81 -13.58 -3.64
C ILE A 162 -14.14 -14.39 -2.38
N ASN A 163 -14.72 -13.76 -1.35
CA ASN A 163 -15.04 -14.34 -0.04
C ASN A 163 -13.84 -14.63 0.88
N ILE A 164 -13.11 -13.59 1.26
CA ILE A 164 -12.27 -13.68 2.46
C ILE A 164 -13.25 -13.69 3.64
N ARG A 165 -13.36 -14.82 4.36
CA ARG A 165 -14.12 -14.90 5.61
C ARG A 165 -13.38 -14.06 6.64
N ASP A 166 -14.11 -13.19 7.34
CA ASP A 166 -13.63 -12.41 8.49
C ASP A 166 -13.16 -13.32 9.63
#